data_AF-A0A7G9QA28-F1
#
_entry.id   AF-A0A7G9QA28-F1
#
_cell.length_a   1.000
_cell.length_b   1.000
_cell.length_c   1.000
_cell.angle_alpha   90.00
_cell.angle_beta   90.00
_cell.angle_gamma   90.00
#
_symmetry.space_group_name_H-M   'P 1'
#
loop_
_entity.id
_entity.type
_entity.pdbx_description
1 polymer ?
#
loop_
_entity_poly.entity_id
_entity_poly.type
_entity_poly.pdbx_seq_one_letter_code
_entity_poly.pdbx_strand_id
1 'polypeptide(L)' 'MQNLPKKLQIDLIELKAKYAFIMDELDATFAEAYLSKSMAKQRLAEQMMLEIERILSEQSGGQEN' A
#
# COMPACT_ATOMS: atom_id res chain seq x y z
N MET A 1 -1.09 -22.33 7.15
CA MET A 1 -0.98 -21.05 6.43
C MET A 1 -0.60 -21.38 4.99
N GLN A 2 -1.50 -21.17 4.02
CA GLN A 2 -1.12 -21.34 2.61
C GLN A 2 -0.14 -20.22 2.24
N ASN A 3 0.98 -20.57 1.60
CA ASN A 3 1.94 -19.59 1.14
C ASN A 3 1.38 -18.89 -0.10
N LEU A 4 1.34 -17.56 -0.07
CA LEU A 4 0.96 -16.75 -1.22
C LEU A 4 1.91 -17.03 -2.41
N PRO A 5 1.47 -16.89 -3.67
CA PRO A 5 2.36 -16.94 -4.82
C PRO A 5 3.56 -15.99 -4.65
N LYS A 6 4.77 -16.39 -5.05
CA LYS A 6 5.99 -15.57 -4.88
C LYS A 6 5.84 -14.18 -5.48
N LYS A 7 5.20 -14.08 -6.65
CA LYS A 7 4.90 -12.80 -7.30
C LYS A 7 4.03 -11.90 -6.41
N LEU A 8 2.94 -12.45 -5.85
CA LEU A 8 2.07 -11.73 -4.93
C LEU A 8 2.82 -11.26 -3.68
N GLN A 9 3.72 -12.09 -3.14
CA GLN A 9 4.54 -11.69 -1.99
C GLN A 9 5.45 -10.51 -2.34
N ILE A 10 6.10 -10.53 -3.50
CA ILE A 10 6.97 -9.44 -3.97
C ILE A 10 6.15 -8.15 -4.15
N ASP A 11 5.03 -8.22 -4.87
CA ASP A 11 4.17 -7.06 -5.13
C ASP A 11 3.70 -6.41 -3.82
N LEU A 12 3.30 -7.22 -2.82
CA LEU A 12 2.88 -6.71 -1.50
C LEU A 12 4.04 -6.14 -0.67
N ILE A 13 5.25 -6.71 -0.77
CA ILE A 13 6.44 -6.18 -0.10
C ILE A 13 6.83 -4.83 -0.67
N GLU A 14 6.85 -4.69 -2.00
CA GLU A 14 7.15 -3.43 -2.68
C GLU A 14 6.13 -2.36 -2.33
N LEU A 15 4.85 -2.72 -2.33
CA LEU A 15 3.77 -1.82 -1.90
C LEU A 15 3.99 -1.33 -0.47
N LYS A 16 4.23 -2.26 0.47
CA LYS A 16 4.48 -1.90 1.87
C LYS A 16 5.68 -0.96 2.01
N ALA A 17 6.78 -1.24 1.30
CA ALA A 17 7.99 -0.41 1.35
C ALA A 17 7.72 1.01 0.85
N LYS A 18 7.03 1.15 -0.29
CA LYS A 18 6.64 2.45 -0.86
C LYS A 18 5.80 3.28 0.11
N TYR A 19 4.80 2.66 0.71
CA TYR A 19 3.88 3.35 1.62
C TYR A 19 4.52 3.71 2.96
N ALA A 20 5.41 2.85 3.49
CA ALA A 20 6.20 3.16 4.68
C ALA A 20 7.09 4.40 4.43
N PHE A 21 7.79 4.44 3.30
CA PHE A 21 8.61 5.59 2.92
C PHE A 21 7.80 6.89 2.86
N ILE A 22 6.65 6.88 2.19
CA ILE A 22 5.79 8.08 2.08
C ILE A 22 5.25 8.50 3.45
N MET A 23 4.91 7.53 4.31
CA MET A 23 4.44 7.82 5.67
C MET A 23 5.50 8.54 6.51
N ASP A 24 6.75 8.08 6.43
CA ASP A 24 7.89 8.71 7.13
C ASP A 24 8.13 10.14 6.62
N GLU A 25 8.03 10.37 5.30
CA GLU A 25 8.14 11.69 4.69
C GLU A 25 6.99 12.63 5.10
N LEU A 26 5.75 12.13 5.20
CA LEU A 26 4.62 12.88 5.75
C LEU A 26 4.83 13.21 7.22
N ASP A 27 5.42 12.28 7.98
CA ASP A 27 5.75 12.47 9.38
C ASP A 27 6.76 13.60 9.59
N ALA A 28 7.79 13.67 8.74
CA ALA A 28 8.80 14.72 8.73
C ALA A 28 8.27 16.06 8.22
N THR A 29 7.50 16.07 7.12
CA THR A 29 7.04 17.30 6.45
C THR A 29 5.95 18.04 7.24
N PHE A 30 5.03 17.32 7.87
CA PHE A 30 3.87 17.89 8.55
C PHE A 30 3.96 17.82 10.07
N ALA A 31 5.18 17.83 10.64
CA ALA A 31 5.42 17.63 12.07
C ALA A 31 4.53 18.51 12.97
N GLU A 32 4.25 19.76 12.58
CA GLU A 32 3.46 20.71 13.37
C GLU A 32 2.00 20.86 12.89
N ALA A 33 1.64 20.31 11.73
CA ALA A 33 0.32 20.47 11.10
C ALA A 33 -0.54 19.21 11.28
N TYR A 34 -0.92 18.91 12.52
CA TYR A 34 -1.61 17.65 12.91
C TYR A 34 -2.83 17.30 12.04
N LEU A 35 -3.73 18.25 11.78
CA LEU A 35 -4.94 18.02 10.98
C LEU A 35 -4.61 17.67 9.51
N SER A 36 -3.72 18.44 8.88
CA SER A 36 -3.27 18.19 7.51
C SER A 36 -2.52 16.87 7.38
N LYS A 37 -1.68 16.55 8.37
CA LYS A 37 -0.97 15.27 8.49
C LYS A 37 -1.94 14.09 8.58
N SER A 38 -2.93 14.18 9.46
CA SER A 38 -3.94 13.13 9.62
C SER A 38 -4.71 12.88 8.32
N MET A 39 -5.14 13.94 7.63
CA MET A 39 -5.83 13.82 6.33
C MET A 39 -4.93 13.21 5.26
N ALA A 40 -3.66 13.60 5.19
CA ALA A 40 -2.71 13.04 4.23
C ALA A 40 -2.48 11.54 4.48
N LYS A 41 -2.30 11.14 5.75
CA LYS A 41 -2.16 9.74 6.17
C LYS A 41 -3.40 8.91 5.83
N GLN A 42 -4.60 9.47 6.05
CA GLN A 42 -5.85 8.78 5.69
C GLN A 42 -5.96 8.55 4.18
N ARG A 43 -5.72 9.58 3.37
CA ARG A 43 -5.73 9.46 1.90
C ARG A 43 -4.70 8.43 1.42
N LEU A 44 -3.52 8.42 2.03
CA LEU A 44 -2.49 7.44 1.73
C LEU A 44 -2.98 6.02 2.05
N ALA A 45 -3.60 5.78 3.22
CA ALA A 45 -4.16 4.48 3.55
C ALA A 45 -5.24 4.03 2.54
N GLU A 46 -6.12 4.93 2.09
CA GLU A 46 -7.14 4.64 1.08
C GLU A 46 -6.51 4.22 -0.26
N GLN A 47 -5.46 4.91 -0.70
CA GLN A 47 -4.73 4.53 -1.92
C GLN A 47 -4.02 3.17 -1.77
N MET A 48 -3.51 2.85 -0.58
CA MET A 48 -2.90 1.54 -0.32
C MET A 48 -3.92 0.41 -0.48
N MET A 49 -5.13 0.60 0.03
CA MET A 49 -6.20 -0.39 -0.07
C MET A 49 -6.62 -0.65 -1.51
N LEU A 50 -6.81 0.41 -2.31
CA LEU A 50 -7.13 0.28 -3.73
C LEU A 50 -6.05 -0.49 -4.50
N GLU A 51 -4.78 -0.25 -4.16
CA GLU A 51 -3.66 -0.92 -4.81
C GLU A 51 -3.54 -2.39 -4.38
N ILE A 52 -3.86 -2.72 -3.13
CA ILE A 52 -4.00 -4.12 -2.68
C ILE A 52 -5.10 -4.82 -3.46
N GLU A 53 -6.28 -4.20 -3.61
CA GLU A 53 -7.39 -4.75 -4.38
C GLU A 53 -6.99 -4.99 -5.85
N ARG A 54 -6.26 -4.06 -6.46
CA ARG A 54 -5.70 -4.21 -7.81
C ARG A 54 -4.77 -5.41 -7.89
N ILE A 55 -3.78 -5.52 -7.00
CA ILE A 55 -2.81 -6.63 -6.98
C ILE A 55 -3.51 -7.99 -6.80
N LEU A 56 -4.51 -8.06 -5.93
CA LEU A 56 -5.26 -9.29 -5.67
C LEU A 56 -6.17 -9.68 -6.85
N SER A 57 -6.78 -8.71 -7.52
CA SER A 57 -7.62 -8.97 -8.71
C SER A 57 -6.81 -9.43 -9.91
N GLU A 58 -5.59 -8.90 -10.11
CA GLU A 58 -4.67 -9.34 -11.17
C GLU A 58 -4.17 -10.79 -10.99
N GLN A 59 -4.04 -11.26 -9.75
CA GLN A 59 -3.74 -12.67 -9.46
C GLN A 59 -4.91 -13.60 -9.78
N SER A 60 -6.14 -13.09 -9.61
CA SER A 60 -7.37 -13.86 -9.79
C SER A 60 -7.73 -14.04 -11.27
N GLY A 61 -7.37 -13.08 -12.13
CA GLY A 61 -7.58 -13.13 -13.58
C GLY A 61 -6.51 -13.91 -14.37
N GLY A 62 -5.44 -14.37 -13.72
CA GLY A 62 -4.33 -15.10 -14.35
C GLY A 62 -4.49 -16.63 -14.39
N GLN A 63 -5.61 -17.18 -13.90
CA GLN A 63 -5.89 -18.62 -13.87
C GLN A 63 -6.78 -19.13 -15.02
N GLU A 64 -7.19 -18.27 -15.96
CA GLU A 64 -7.92 -18.65 -17.17
C GLU A 64 -7.04 -18.48 -18.41
N ASN A 65 -6.18 -19.45 -18.69
CA ASN A 65 -5.71 -19.85 -20.03
C ASN A 65 -4.83 -21.10 -19.93
#